data_AF-A0A519YTB1-F1
#
_entry.id   AF-A0A519YTB1-F1
#
_cell.length_a   1.000
_cell.length_b   1.000
_cell.length_c   1.000
_cell.angle_alpha   90.00
_cell.angle_beta   90.00
_cell.angle_gamma   90.00
#
_symmetry.space_group_name_H-M   'P 1'
#
loop_
_entity.id
_entity.type
_entity.pdbx_description
1 polymer ?
#
loop_
_entity_poly.entity_id
_entity_poly.type
_entity_poly.pdbx_seq_one_letter_code
_entity_poly.pdbx_strand_id
1 'polypeptide(L)'
;MSLSGLWLASAAHAEDKPVYRCPGNLYTDALSAKEAAGKGCKTLDGAPITVIQAIKPKAAATSSSSGGEKVGADDQKARDADKRRILEAELQKEEAALAALQKQYNNGQPERQGDERNFQKYQDRVNEMKAAVTRKEADVAALRRELAAAK
;
A
#
# COMPACT_ATOMS: atom_id res chain seq x y z
N MET A 1 -2.09 -35.43 -29.97
CA MET A 1 -2.76 -34.23 -30.49
C MET A 1 -2.49 -33.06 -29.55
N SER A 2 -1.88 -31.99 -30.06
CA SER A 2 -1.55 -30.79 -29.29
C SER A 2 -2.59 -29.71 -29.62
N LEU A 3 -3.36 -29.22 -28.65
CA LEU A 3 -4.29 -28.11 -28.85
C LEU A 3 -3.60 -26.81 -28.40
N SER A 4 -3.11 -26.05 -29.37
CA SER A 4 -2.68 -24.66 -29.19
C SER A 4 -3.91 -23.76 -29.08
N GLY A 5 -4.18 -23.25 -27.89
CA GLY A 5 -5.18 -22.21 -27.65
C GLY A 5 -4.60 -20.83 -27.96
N LEU A 6 -5.12 -20.19 -29.01
CA LEU A 6 -4.77 -18.84 -29.42
C LEU A 6 -5.61 -17.83 -28.60
N TRP A 7 -5.00 -17.17 -27.61
CA TRP A 7 -5.63 -16.04 -26.91
C TRP A 7 -5.47 -14.76 -27.73
N LEU A 8 -6.58 -14.20 -28.21
CA LEU A 8 -6.64 -12.85 -28.77
C LEU A 8 -6.60 -11.84 -27.60
N ALA A 9 -5.58 -10.97 -27.57
CA ALA A 9 -5.54 -9.83 -26.68
C ALA A 9 -6.27 -8.64 -27.33
N SER A 10 -7.35 -8.15 -26.71
CA SER A 10 -7.96 -6.86 -27.07
C SER A 10 -7.05 -5.71 -26.63
N ALA A 11 -6.61 -4.89 -27.58
CA ALA A 11 -5.99 -3.60 -27.30
C ALA A 11 -7.08 -2.59 -26.93
N ALA A 12 -7.05 -2.09 -25.69
CA ALA A 12 -7.85 -0.93 -25.29
C ALA A 12 -7.16 0.34 -25.84
N HIS A 13 -7.80 1.02 -26.79
CA HIS A 13 -7.38 2.35 -27.22
C HIS A 13 -7.86 3.38 -26.19
N ALA A 14 -6.94 4.04 -25.50
CA ALA A 14 -7.24 5.28 -24.79
C ALA A 14 -7.27 6.41 -25.83
N GLU A 15 -8.47 6.88 -26.17
CA GLU A 15 -8.68 8.03 -27.05
C GLU A 15 -8.30 9.32 -26.28
N ASP A 16 -7.33 10.06 -26.81
CA ASP A 16 -6.92 11.37 -26.30
C ASP A 16 -8.03 12.39 -26.61
N LYS A 17 -8.97 12.57 -25.67
CA LYS A 17 -10.08 13.51 -25.83
C LYS A 17 -9.72 14.85 -25.18
N PRO A 18 -9.83 15.99 -25.89
CA PRO A 18 -9.48 17.29 -25.34
C PRO A 18 -10.40 17.67 -24.18
N VAL A 19 -9.81 18.15 -23.07
CA VAL A 19 -10.55 18.64 -21.91
C VAL A 19 -10.81 20.13 -22.07
N TYR A 20 -12.02 20.59 -21.78
CA TYR A 20 -12.39 22.01 -21.87
C TYR A 20 -12.64 22.61 -20.48
N ARG A 21 -12.17 23.84 -20.27
CA ARG A 21 -12.48 24.66 -19.10
C ARG A 21 -13.54 25.70 -19.45
N CYS A 22 -14.73 25.50 -18.92
CA CYS A 22 -15.88 26.37 -19.10
C CYS A 22 -15.93 27.47 -18.03
N PRO A 23 -16.70 28.56 -18.26
CA PRO A 23 -16.94 29.60 -17.26
C PRO A 23 -17.44 29.00 -15.94
N GLY A 24 -17.01 29.55 -14.80
CA GLY A 24 -17.37 29.03 -13.48
C GLY A 24 -16.52 27.85 -12.99
N ASN A 25 -15.33 27.64 -13.56
CA ASN A 25 -14.38 26.58 -13.17
C ASN A 25 -14.89 25.15 -13.42
N LEU A 26 -15.79 24.96 -14.38
CA LEU A 26 -16.27 23.64 -14.79
C LEU A 26 -15.33 23.02 -15.84
N TYR A 27 -14.90 21.78 -15.61
CA TYR A 27 -14.05 21.02 -16.53
C TYR A 27 -14.86 19.87 -17.13
N THR A 28 -14.79 19.71 -18.46
CA THR A 28 -15.55 18.67 -19.15
C THR A 28 -14.82 18.18 -20.41
N ASP A 29 -14.87 16.87 -20.65
CA ASP A 29 -14.35 16.15 -21.81
C ASP A 29 -15.47 15.65 -22.74
N ALA A 30 -16.73 15.88 -22.35
CA ALA A 30 -17.92 15.36 -23.04
C ALA A 30 -18.43 16.29 -24.17
N LEU A 31 -17.82 17.45 -24.38
CA LEU A 31 -18.25 18.43 -25.39
C LEU A 31 -17.41 18.35 -26.66
N SER A 32 -18.05 18.54 -27.82
CA SER A 32 -17.31 18.77 -29.06
C SER A 32 -16.69 20.18 -29.09
N ALA A 33 -15.65 20.37 -29.90
CA ALA A 33 -14.97 21.67 -30.03
C ALA A 33 -15.92 22.83 -30.39
N LYS A 34 -16.95 22.54 -31.19
CA LYS A 34 -17.94 23.53 -31.62
C LYS A 34 -18.91 23.91 -30.49
N GLU A 35 -19.33 22.94 -29.69
CA GLU A 35 -20.21 23.17 -28.53
C GLU A 35 -19.46 23.87 -27.38
N ALA A 36 -18.19 23.50 -27.15
CA ALA A 36 -17.32 24.15 -26.20
C ALA A 36 -17.12 25.65 -26.55
N ALA A 37 -16.86 25.95 -27.82
CA ALA A 37 -16.74 27.33 -28.30
C ALA A 37 -18.04 28.13 -28.10
N GLY A 38 -19.20 27.54 -28.40
CA GLY A 38 -20.51 28.17 -28.19
C GLY A 38 -20.85 28.46 -26.72
N LYS A 39 -20.27 27.69 -25.80
CA LYS A 39 -20.43 27.86 -24.34
C LYS A 39 -19.31 28.69 -23.69
N GLY A 40 -18.40 29.26 -24.49
CA GLY A 40 -17.28 30.06 -23.99
C GLY A 40 -16.21 29.24 -23.25
N CYS A 41 -16.17 27.92 -23.47
CA CYS A 41 -15.17 27.04 -22.88
C CYS A 41 -13.86 27.10 -23.67
N LYS A 42 -12.72 27.10 -22.96
CA LYS A 42 -11.38 27.06 -23.56
C LYS A 42 -10.84 25.63 -23.54
N THR A 43 -10.27 25.18 -24.65
CA THR A 43 -9.56 23.90 -24.71
C THR A 43 -8.31 23.96 -23.83
N LEU A 44 -8.19 22.99 -22.93
CA LEU A 44 -6.98 22.73 -22.18
C LEU A 44 -6.33 21.49 -22.81
N ASP A 45 -5.30 21.74 -23.60
CA ASP A 45 -4.41 20.69 -24.07
C ASP A 45 -3.52 20.29 -22.89
N GLY A 46 -3.82 19.13 -22.29
CA GLY A 46 -2.97 18.57 -21.25
C GLY A 46 -1.67 18.15 -21.91
N ALA A 47 -0.55 18.76 -21.52
CA ALA A 47 0.78 18.36 -21.98
C ALA A 47 0.86 16.82 -22.03
N PRO A 48 1.39 16.23 -23.12
CA PRO A 48 1.26 14.81 -23.38
C PRO A 48 1.70 14.05 -22.14
N ILE A 49 0.77 13.30 -21.54
CA ILE A 49 1.06 12.44 -20.40
C ILE A 49 2.07 11.42 -20.94
N THR A 50 3.34 11.64 -20.66
CA THR A 50 4.38 10.67 -20.98
C THR A 50 4.20 9.51 -20.04
N VAL A 51 3.34 8.57 -20.43
CA VAL A 51 3.28 7.26 -19.78
C VAL A 51 4.60 6.59 -20.09
N ILE A 52 5.56 6.71 -19.17
CA ILE A 52 6.78 5.91 -19.19
C ILE A 52 6.31 4.47 -19.04
N GLN A 53 6.18 3.76 -20.16
CA GLN A 53 5.86 2.35 -20.14
C GLN A 53 6.91 1.67 -19.27
N ALA A 54 6.47 0.96 -18.23
CA ALA A 54 7.37 0.12 -17.46
C ALA A 54 8.09 -0.79 -18.44
N ILE A 55 9.42 -0.64 -18.49
CA ILE A 55 10.27 -1.44 -19.37
C ILE A 55 10.04 -2.88 -18.92
N LYS A 56 9.31 -3.67 -19.72
CA LYS A 56 9.22 -5.12 -19.50
C LYS A 56 10.67 -5.61 -19.45
N PRO A 57 11.15 -6.19 -18.33
CA PRO A 57 12.54 -6.57 -18.21
C PRO A 57 12.82 -7.60 -19.31
N LYS A 58 13.49 -7.16 -20.36
CA LYS A 58 14.20 -8.06 -21.24
C LYS A 58 15.22 -8.71 -20.34
N ALA A 59 15.18 -10.03 -20.21
CA ALA A 59 16.25 -10.78 -19.57
C ALA A 59 17.57 -10.36 -20.25
N ALA A 60 18.29 -9.47 -19.60
CA ALA A 60 19.51 -8.84 -20.08
C ALA A 60 20.58 -9.17 -19.07
N ALA A 61 21.70 -9.65 -19.61
CA ALA A 61 22.92 -9.94 -18.90
C ALA A 61 23.26 -8.83 -17.89
N THR A 62 23.72 -9.25 -16.72
CA THR A 62 24.27 -8.47 -15.63
C THR A 62 25.07 -7.27 -16.14
N SER A 63 24.41 -6.11 -16.16
CA SER A 63 25.05 -4.81 -16.34
C SER A 63 24.99 -4.11 -14.98
N SER A 64 26.12 -4.15 -14.30
CA SER A 64 26.35 -3.48 -13.02
C SER A 64 26.17 -1.97 -13.20
N SER A 65 25.10 -1.41 -12.62
CA SER A 65 24.87 0.03 -12.52
C SER A 65 25.82 0.65 -11.49
N SER A 66 27.05 0.95 -11.89
CA SER A 66 28.03 1.65 -11.05
C SER A 66 27.92 3.17 -11.20
N GLY A 67 26.77 3.76 -10.86
CA GLY A 67 26.51 5.20 -11.04
C GLY A 67 25.73 5.87 -9.91
N GLY A 68 25.65 5.26 -8.72
CA GLY A 68 25.30 5.94 -7.48
C GLY A 68 26.54 6.01 -6.61
N GLU A 69 26.75 7.14 -5.93
CA GLU A 69 27.80 7.31 -4.93
C GLU A 69 27.79 6.07 -4.01
N LYS A 70 28.81 5.22 -4.13
CA LYS A 70 28.87 3.96 -3.38
C LYS A 70 29.03 4.35 -1.92
N VAL A 71 27.95 4.21 -1.15
CA VAL A 71 27.96 4.34 0.30
C VAL A 71 29.12 3.49 0.83
N GLY A 72 29.99 4.07 1.65
CA GLY A 72 31.14 3.38 2.21
C GLY A 72 30.70 2.14 2.98
N ALA A 73 31.55 1.09 3.01
CA ALA A 73 31.22 -0.13 3.74
C ALA A 73 30.93 0.13 5.24
N ASP A 74 31.62 1.10 5.83
CA ASP A 74 31.40 1.52 7.21
C ASP A 74 30.08 2.28 7.39
N ASP A 75 29.72 3.16 6.45
CA ASP A 75 28.42 3.86 6.45
C ASP A 75 27.26 2.88 6.29
N GLN A 76 27.42 1.86 5.44
CA GLN A 76 26.40 0.83 5.24
C GLN A 76 26.19 0.01 6.52
N LYS A 77 27.27 -0.41 7.18
CA LYS A 77 27.20 -1.11 8.48
C LYS A 77 26.55 -0.25 9.56
N ALA A 78 26.88 1.04 9.63
CA ALA A 78 26.28 1.96 10.59
C ALA A 78 24.77 2.09 10.37
N ARG A 79 24.32 2.20 9.12
CA ARG A 79 22.89 2.27 8.77
C ARG A 79 22.17 0.97 9.10
N ASP A 80 22.78 -0.18 8.82
CA ASP A 80 22.15 -1.46 9.10
C ASP A 80 22.08 -1.73 10.62
N ALA A 81 23.08 -1.29 11.39
CA ALA A 81 23.03 -1.32 12.85
C ALA A 81 21.91 -0.42 13.41
N ASP A 82 21.72 0.78 12.86
CA ASP A 82 20.65 1.70 13.25
C ASP A 82 19.26 1.12 12.92
N LYS A 83 19.06 0.60 11.70
CA LYS A 83 17.83 -0.10 11.31
C LYS A 83 17.50 -1.24 12.27
N ARG A 84 18.48 -2.07 12.63
CA ARG A 84 18.29 -3.19 13.56
C ARG A 84 17.86 -2.67 14.93
N ARG A 85 18.51 -1.63 15.44
CA ARG A 85 18.14 -0.99 16.71
C ARG A 85 16.71 -0.45 16.70
N ILE A 86 16.30 0.20 15.61
CA ILE A 86 14.93 0.73 15.46
C ILE A 86 13.91 -0.42 15.46
N LEU A 87 14.14 -1.46 14.65
CA LEU A 87 13.26 -2.62 14.58
C LEU A 87 13.17 -3.39 15.91
N GLU A 88 14.27 -3.49 16.66
CA GLU A 88 14.29 -4.09 18.01
C GLU A 88 13.45 -3.26 18.99
N ALA A 89 13.55 -1.93 18.96
CA ALA A 89 12.76 -1.06 19.81
C ALA A 89 11.26 -1.13 19.48
N GLU A 90 10.92 -1.17 18.19
CA GLU A 90 9.55 -1.39 17.74
C GLU A 90 9.02 -2.76 18.15
N LEU A 91 9.82 -3.82 17.97
CA LEU A 91 9.45 -5.16 18.42
C LEU A 91 9.13 -5.20 19.91
N GLN A 92 9.99 -4.61 20.76
CA GLN A 92 9.74 -4.58 22.21
C GLN A 92 8.44 -3.84 22.56
N LYS A 93 8.16 -2.72 21.88
CA LYS A 93 6.92 -1.96 22.08
C LYS A 93 5.70 -2.79 21.67
N GLU A 94 5.76 -3.47 20.54
CA GLU A 94 4.66 -4.30 20.03
C GLU A 94 4.44 -5.55 20.88
N GLU A 95 5.50 -6.20 21.36
CA GLU A 95 5.43 -7.32 22.31
C GLU A 95 4.80 -6.90 23.64
N ALA A 96 5.18 -5.73 24.19
CA ALA A 96 4.57 -5.19 25.40
C ALA A 96 3.07 -4.87 25.19
N ALA A 97 2.71 -4.30 24.04
CA ALA A 97 1.32 -4.04 23.70
C ALA A 97 0.52 -5.34 23.54
N LEU A 98 1.09 -6.37 22.89
CA LEU A 98 0.48 -7.69 22.77
C LEU A 98 0.25 -8.34 24.14
N ALA A 99 1.25 -8.30 25.03
CA ALA A 99 1.14 -8.84 26.37
C ALA A 99 0.04 -8.14 27.18
N ALA A 100 -0.07 -6.81 27.08
CA ALA A 100 -1.15 -6.06 27.71
C ALA A 100 -2.52 -6.46 27.16
N LEU A 101 -2.64 -6.62 25.84
CA LEU A 101 -3.88 -7.02 25.18
C LEU A 101 -4.28 -8.47 25.55
N GLN A 102 -3.33 -9.40 25.59
CA GLN A 102 -3.55 -10.77 26.03
C GLN A 102 -4.02 -10.83 27.50
N LYS A 103 -3.46 -9.99 28.37
CA LYS A 103 -3.91 -9.85 29.76
C LYS A 103 -5.35 -9.37 29.85
N GLN A 104 -5.74 -8.37 29.04
CA GLN A 104 -7.13 -7.89 28.97
C GLN A 104 -8.07 -8.95 28.40
N TYR A 105 -7.63 -9.67 27.37
CA TYR A 105 -8.39 -10.75 26.76
C TYR A 105 -8.65 -11.91 27.72
N ASN A 106 -7.74 -12.13 28.68
CA ASN A 106 -7.86 -13.09 29.77
C ASN A 106 -8.36 -14.47 29.30
N ASN A 107 -7.67 -15.06 28.33
CA ASN A 107 -8.04 -16.35 27.72
C ASN A 107 -9.49 -16.41 27.18
N GLY A 108 -9.99 -15.30 26.64
CA GLY A 108 -11.35 -15.19 26.12
C GLY A 108 -12.41 -14.93 27.18
N GLN A 109 -12.00 -14.69 28.42
CA GLN A 109 -12.87 -14.35 29.55
C GLN A 109 -12.48 -12.98 30.14
N PRO A 110 -12.52 -11.91 29.34
CA PRO A 110 -12.30 -10.56 29.83
C PRO A 110 -13.32 -10.22 30.91
N GLU A 111 -12.92 -9.36 31.85
CA GLU A 111 -13.81 -8.89 32.91
C GLU A 111 -15.02 -8.16 32.29
N ARG A 112 -16.22 -8.49 32.78
CA ARG A 112 -17.45 -7.84 32.32
C ARG A 112 -17.47 -6.42 32.83
N GLN A 113 -17.68 -5.47 31.92
CA GLN A 113 -17.89 -4.09 32.27
C GLN A 113 -19.34 -3.91 32.75
N GLY A 114 -19.56 -2.96 33.67
CA GLY A 114 -20.89 -2.70 34.25
C GLY A 114 -21.96 -2.37 33.19
N ASP A 115 -21.55 -1.79 32.07
CA ASP A 115 -22.42 -1.41 30.95
C ASP A 115 -22.80 -2.61 30.05
N GLU A 116 -22.13 -3.75 30.20
CA GLU A 116 -22.33 -4.98 29.42
C GLU A 116 -23.40 -5.89 30.04
N ARG A 117 -24.57 -5.32 30.38
CA ARG A 117 -25.71 -6.11 30.85
C ARG A 117 -26.23 -7.07 29.76
N ASN A 118 -26.05 -6.72 28.49
CA ASN A 118 -26.39 -7.57 27.35
C ASN A 118 -25.23 -8.54 27.03
N PHE A 119 -25.55 -9.84 26.98
CA PHE A 119 -24.57 -10.88 26.69
C PHE A 119 -23.98 -10.81 25.27
N GLN A 120 -24.76 -10.38 24.28
CA GLN A 120 -24.28 -10.21 22.91
C GLN A 120 -23.17 -9.16 22.83
N LYS A 121 -23.35 -8.00 23.49
CA LYS A 121 -22.30 -6.96 23.53
C LYS A 121 -20.99 -7.47 24.11
N TYR A 122 -21.08 -8.29 25.16
CA TYR A 122 -19.90 -8.93 25.74
C TYR A 122 -19.22 -9.86 24.74
N GLN A 123 -19.97 -10.73 24.06
CA GLN A 123 -19.42 -11.61 23.03
C GLN A 123 -18.78 -10.85 21.89
N ASP A 124 -19.42 -9.79 21.39
CA ASP A 124 -18.90 -8.96 20.31
C ASP A 124 -17.56 -8.33 20.71
N ARG A 125 -17.45 -7.78 21.92
CA ARG A 125 -16.21 -7.23 22.47
C ARG A 125 -15.13 -8.31 22.63
N VAL A 126 -15.48 -9.50 23.11
CA VAL A 126 -14.54 -10.64 23.22
C VAL A 126 -13.99 -11.02 21.84
N ASN A 127 -14.87 -11.07 20.84
CA ASN A 127 -14.49 -11.37 19.46
C ASN A 127 -13.60 -10.27 18.87
N GLU A 128 -13.90 -9.00 19.15
CA GLU A 128 -13.07 -7.87 18.74
C GLU A 128 -11.69 -7.92 19.38
N MET A 129 -11.61 -8.18 20.70
CA MET A 129 -10.33 -8.35 21.39
C MET A 129 -9.54 -9.53 20.85
N LYS A 130 -10.19 -10.66 20.55
CA LYS A 130 -9.53 -11.81 19.90
C LYS A 130 -8.95 -11.40 18.55
N ALA A 131 -9.72 -10.71 17.72
CA ALA A 131 -9.25 -10.24 16.42
C ALA A 131 -8.09 -9.24 16.56
N ALA A 132 -8.13 -8.37 17.57
CA ALA A 132 -7.03 -7.46 17.87
C ALA A 132 -5.77 -8.21 18.30
N VAL A 133 -5.88 -9.26 19.14
CA VAL A 133 -4.76 -10.13 19.52
C VAL A 133 -4.16 -10.79 18.28
N THR A 134 -4.98 -11.39 17.42
CA THR A 134 -4.50 -12.05 16.20
C THR A 134 -3.77 -11.09 15.25
N ARG A 135 -4.28 -9.85 15.09
CA ARG A 135 -3.58 -8.83 14.28
C ARG A 135 -2.22 -8.48 14.89
N LYS A 136 -2.19 -8.25 16.20
CA LYS A 136 -0.97 -7.87 16.92
C LYS A 136 0.08 -8.97 16.92
N GLU A 137 -0.33 -10.23 17.02
CA GLU A 137 0.55 -11.39 16.86
C GLU A 137 1.16 -11.45 15.45
N ALA A 138 0.39 -11.12 14.41
CA ALA A 138 0.89 -11.05 13.05
C ALA A 138 1.92 -9.92 12.86
N ASP A 139 1.68 -8.75 13.46
CA ASP A 139 2.61 -7.61 13.44
C ASP A 139 3.95 -7.98 14.10
N VAL A 140 3.91 -8.56 15.31
CA VAL A 140 5.10 -9.07 16.01
C VAL A 140 5.83 -10.12 15.17
N ALA A 141 5.10 -11.03 14.53
CA ALA A 141 5.70 -12.05 13.67
C ALA A 141 6.30 -11.46 12.38
N ALA A 142 5.80 -10.35 11.87
CA ALA A 142 6.38 -9.64 10.73
C ALA A 142 7.70 -8.97 11.14
N LEU A 143 7.70 -8.20 12.24
CA LEU A 143 8.91 -7.54 12.77
C LEU A 143 10.02 -8.54 13.09
N ARG A 144 9.68 -9.70 13.69
CA ARG A 144 10.66 -10.76 13.95
C ARG A 144 11.28 -11.33 12.66
N ARG A 145 10.51 -11.42 11.58
CA ARG A 145 11.01 -11.87 10.27
C ARG A 145 11.92 -10.83 9.63
N GLU A 146 11.57 -9.54 9.75
CA GLU A 146 12.41 -8.45 9.28
C GLU A 146 13.75 -8.38 10.03
N LEU A 147 13.73 -8.55 11.36
CA LEU A 147 14.96 -8.65 12.16
C LEU A 147 15.81 -9.87 11.80
N ALA A 148 15.17 -11.00 11.48
CA ALA A 148 15.87 -12.20 11.00
C ALA A 148 16.49 -12.00 9.60
N ALA A 149 15.88 -11.17 8.75
CA ALA A 149 16.39 -10.82 7.43
C ALA A 149 17.49 -9.75 7.49
N ALA A 150 17.44 -8.86 8.50
CA ALA A 150 18.45 -7.84 8.76
C ALA A 150 19.74 -8.40 9.40
N LYS A 151 19.90 -9.73 9.45
CA LYS A 151 20.97 -10.41 10.18
C LYS A 151 22.30 -10.38 9.45
#